data_AF-A0A817MG73-F1
#
_entry.id   AF-A0A817MG73-F1
#
_cell.length_a   1.000
_cell.length_b   1.000
_cell.length_c   1.000
_cell.angle_alpha   90.00
_cell.angle_beta   90.00
_cell.angle_gamma   90.00
#
_symmetry.space_group_name_H-M   'P 1'
#
loop_
_entity.id
_entity.type
_entity.pdbx_description
1 polymer ?
#
loop_
_entity_poly.entity_id
_entity_poly.type
_entity_poly.pdbx_seq_one_letter_code
_entity_poly.pdbx_strand_id
1 'polypeptide(L)'
;MAARRESAVRQHTFSLYNLSANEIYFQDYAILCQSTLNEDQKIKGRIKICSKSLVFVPNDIRSPMIKIKRRITITKKILYHNFEKNK
;
A
#
# COMPACT_ATOMS: atom_id res chain seq x y z
N MET A 1 5.70 -36.40 -13.07
CA MET A 1 4.81 -35.70 -12.12
C MET A 1 5.52 -34.48 -11.57
N ALA A 2 5.27 -33.29 -12.12
CA ALA A 2 5.86 -32.05 -11.60
C ALA A 2 5.09 -31.62 -10.36
N ALA A 3 5.77 -31.58 -9.21
CA ALA A 3 5.20 -31.10 -7.96
C ALA A 3 4.82 -29.62 -8.12
N ARG A 4 3.52 -29.36 -8.20
CA ARG A 4 2.95 -28.01 -8.22
C ARG A 4 3.22 -27.41 -6.84
N ARG A 5 4.28 -26.60 -6.73
CA ARG A 5 4.53 -25.79 -5.53
C ARG A 5 3.37 -24.81 -5.39
N GLU A 6 2.42 -25.12 -4.52
CA GLU A 6 1.50 -24.14 -3.97
C GLU A 6 2.33 -23.18 -3.13
N SER A 7 2.87 -22.16 -3.79
CA SER A 7 3.45 -21.00 -3.12
C SER A 7 2.33 -20.36 -2.33
N ALA A 8 2.28 -20.64 -1.02
CA ALA A 8 1.42 -19.95 -0.08
C ALA A 8 1.55 -18.44 -0.35
N VAL A 9 0.53 -17.86 -0.97
CA VAL A 9 0.50 -16.44 -1.29
C VAL A 9 0.54 -15.74 0.07
N ARG A 10 1.71 -15.21 0.43
CA ARG A 10 1.87 -14.45 1.67
C ARG A 10 0.89 -13.28 1.57
N GLN A 11 -0.23 -13.36 2.29
CA GLN A 11 -1.30 -12.35 2.27
C GLN A 11 -0.80 -10.95 2.70
N HIS A 12 0.43 -10.86 3.20
CA HIS A 12 1.11 -9.65 3.64
C HIS A 12 2.06 -9.02 2.60
N THR A 13 2.26 -9.63 1.43
CA THR A 13 3.15 -9.07 0.39
C THR A 13 2.37 -8.61 -0.84
N PHE A 14 2.64 -7.37 -1.28
CA PHE A 14 2.13 -6.88 -2.56
C PHE A 14 2.82 -7.59 -3.73
N SER A 15 2.02 -8.19 -4.60
CA SER A 15 2.45 -8.73 -5.89
C SER A 15 1.59 -8.15 -7.02
N LEU A 16 2.15 -8.11 -8.23
CA LEU A 16 1.41 -7.70 -9.43
C LEU A 16 0.21 -8.63 -9.69
N TYR A 17 0.26 -9.88 -9.22
CA TYR A 17 -0.88 -10.80 -9.28
C TYR A 17 -2.08 -10.35 -8.43
N ASN A 18 -1.88 -9.42 -7.48
CA ASN A 18 -2.97 -8.86 -6.67
C ASN A 18 -3.69 -7.69 -7.35
N LEU A 19 -3.29 -7.32 -8.58
CA LEU A 19 -3.95 -6.31 -9.38
C LEU A 19 -5.18 -6.89 -10.06
N SER A 20 -6.21 -6.05 -10.22
CA SER A 20 -7.40 -6.41 -10.98
C SER A 20 -7.06 -6.51 -12.47
N ALA A 21 -7.89 -7.20 -13.26
CA ALA A 21 -7.78 -7.10 -14.71
C ALA A 21 -7.82 -5.62 -15.16
N ASN A 22 -6.89 -5.25 -16.05
CA ASN A 22 -6.69 -3.89 -16.54
C ASN A 22 -6.30 -2.87 -15.45
N GLU A 23 -5.70 -3.31 -14.35
CA GLU A 23 -5.09 -2.44 -13.35
C GLU A 23 -3.56 -2.42 -13.56
N ILE A 24 -2.99 -1.22 -13.65
CA ILE A 24 -1.57 -1.01 -13.94
C ILE A 24 -0.91 -0.52 -12.64
N TYR A 25 0.22 -1.14 -12.28
CA TYR A 25 1.08 -0.62 -11.21
C TYR A 25 2.02 0.45 -11.80
N PHE A 26 2.12 1.59 -11.13
CA PHE A 26 2.94 2.71 -11.59
C PHE A 26 4.24 2.82 -10.81
N GLN A 27 4.14 2.96 -9.48
CA GLN A 27 5.29 3.35 -8.68
C GLN A 27 5.15 2.94 -7.21
N ASP A 28 6.28 2.85 -6.51
CA ASP A 28 6.33 2.77 -5.06
C ASP A 28 7.14 3.87 -4.41
N TYR A 29 6.70 4.22 -3.20
CA TYR A 29 7.38 5.18 -2.34
C TYR A 29 7.49 4.62 -0.93
N ALA A 30 8.65 4.83 -0.29
CA ALA A 30 8.80 4.61 1.14
C ALA A 30 8.10 5.74 1.90
N ILE A 31 7.24 5.39 2.85
CA ILE A 31 6.46 6.37 3.61
C ILE A 31 6.42 6.02 5.10
N LEU A 32 6.09 7.02 5.89
CA LEU A 32 5.74 6.90 7.30
C LEU A 32 4.26 7.27 7.44
N CYS A 33 3.42 6.30 7.79
CA CYS A 33 1.99 6.50 7.98
C CYS A 33 1.70 6.74 9.46
N GLN A 34 0.92 7.78 9.77
CA GLN A 34 0.50 8.09 11.13
C GLN A 34 -0.97 7.71 11.30
N SER A 35 -1.29 6.99 12.37
CA SER A 35 -2.68 6.68 12.68
C SER A 35 -3.41 7.91 13.19
N THR A 36 -4.63 8.15 12.73
CA THR A 36 -5.50 9.21 13.29
C THR A 36 -6.04 8.86 14.68
N LEU A 37 -5.96 7.58 15.08
CA LEU A 37 -6.41 7.11 16.39
C LEU A 37 -5.31 7.21 17.45
N ASN A 38 -4.04 7.25 17.02
CA ASN A 38 -2.90 7.35 17.91
C ASN A 38 -1.77 8.06 17.16
N GLU A 39 -1.63 9.36 17.40
CA GLU A 39 -0.69 10.23 16.70
C GLU A 39 0.78 9.85 16.98
N ASP A 40 1.06 9.18 18.10
CA ASP A 40 2.41 8.71 18.42
C ASP A 40 2.79 7.45 17.64
N GLN A 41 1.80 6.71 17.11
CA GLN A 41 2.04 5.52 16.30
C GLN A 41 2.32 5.87 14.85
N LYS A 42 3.61 5.86 14.51
CA LYS A 42 4.11 6.00 13.15
C LYS A 42 4.53 4.65 12.59
N ILE A 43 3.84 4.20 11.54
CA ILE A 43 4.06 2.92 10.87
C ILE A 43 4.91 3.16 9.62
N LYS A 44 6.10 2.58 9.58
CA LYS A 44 6.95 2.57 8.39
C LYS A 44 6.40 1.57 7.37
N GLY A 45 6.36 1.96 6.11
CA GLY A 45 5.90 1.08 5.05
C GLY A 45 6.21 1.62 3.66
N ARG A 46 5.58 1.00 2.67
CA ARG A 46 5.61 1.45 1.28
C ARG A 46 4.20 1.68 0.79
N ILE A 47 4.01 2.75 0.04
CA ILE A 47 2.77 2.99 -0.70
C ILE A 47 3.00 2.67 -2.17
N LYS A 48 2.09 1.88 -2.75
CA LYS A 48 2.10 1.41 -4.13
C LYS A 48 0.97 2.11 -4.88
N ILE A 49 1.32 2.87 -5.91
CA ILE A 49 0.37 3.59 -6.75
C ILE A 49 -0.05 2.67 -7.91
N CYS A 50 -1.34 2.36 -8.00
CA CYS A 50 -1.92 1.60 -9.11
C CYS A 50 -3.01 2.44 -9.81
N SER A 51 -3.39 2.06 -11.03
CA SER A 51 -4.37 2.81 -11.83
C SER A 51 -5.78 2.83 -11.23
N LYS A 52 -6.12 1.82 -10.43
CA LYS A 52 -7.44 1.68 -9.81
C LYS A 52 -7.38 1.53 -8.28
N SER A 53 -6.19 1.48 -7.69
CA SER A 53 -6.03 1.38 -6.25
C SER A 53 -4.75 2.01 -5.74
N LEU A 54 -4.78 2.34 -4.45
CA LEU A 54 -3.63 2.72 -3.67
C LEU A 54 -3.40 1.63 -2.63
N VAL A 55 -2.19 1.10 -2.53
CA VAL A 55 -1.89 0.00 -1.61
C VAL A 55 -0.81 0.41 -0.63
N PHE A 56 -1.11 0.40 0.66
CA PHE A 56 -0.12 0.56 1.72
C PHE A 56 0.35 -0.80 2.22
N VAL A 57 1.65 -1.03 2.18
CA VAL A 57 2.33 -2.24 2.63
C VAL A 57 3.19 -1.87 3.84
N PRO A 58 2.79 -2.22 5.07
CA PRO A 58 3.63 -1.98 6.24
C PRO A 58 4.91 -2.80 6.18
N ASN A 59 5.99 -2.31 6.80
CA ASN A 59 7.23 -3.05 6.91
C ASN A 59 7.14 -4.21 7.93
N ASP A 60 6.28 -4.09 8.96
CA ASP A 60 5.99 -5.18 9.88
C ASP A 60 5.02 -6.16 9.22
N ILE A 61 5.45 -7.41 9.06
CA ILE A 61 4.70 -8.50 8.43
C ILE A 61 3.44 -8.84 9.23
N ARG A 62 3.43 -8.57 10.55
CA ARG A 62 2.24 -8.77 11.40
C ARG A 62 1.15 -7.76 11.12
N SER A 63 1.48 -6.62 10.51
CA SER A 63 0.52 -5.61 10.12
C SER A 63 -0.11 -5.96 8.76
N PRO A 64 -1.43 -5.78 8.59
CA PRO A 64 -2.10 -6.08 7.34
C PRO A 64 -1.76 -5.04 6.27
N MET A 65 -1.71 -5.48 5.01
CA MET A 65 -1.66 -4.60 3.85
C MET A 65 -3.02 -3.93 3.64
N ILE A 66 -3.04 -2.63 3.41
CA ILE A 66 -4.28 -1.85 3.21
C ILE A 66 -4.41 -1.51 1.73
N LYS A 67 -5.47 -1.97 1.06
CA LYS A 67 -5.78 -1.66 -0.35
C LYS A 67 -7.03 -0.78 -0.45
N ILE A 68 -6.86 0.43 -0.95
CA ILE A 68 -7.94 1.40 -1.16
C ILE A 68 -8.26 1.47 -2.65
N LYS A 69 -9.48 1.10 -3.06
CA LYS A 69 -9.91 1.21 -4.47
C LYS A 69 -10.36 2.63 -4.78
N ARG A 70 -9.87 3.19 -5.88
CA ARG A 70 -10.06 4.60 -6.29
C ARG A 70 -11.52 4.99 -6.61
N ARG A 71 -12.43 4.02 -6.74
CA ARG A 71 -13.87 4.27 -6.93
C ARG A 71 -14.59 4.69 -5.63
N ILE A 72 -13.99 4.45 -4.47
CA ILE A 72 -14.51 4.94 -3.20
C ILE A 72 -13.92 6.34 -3.00
N THR A 73 -14.62 7.34 -3.52
CA THR A 73 -14.76 8.68 -2.93
C THR A 73 -13.49 9.18 -2.22
N ILE A 74 -12.58 9.81 -2.99
CA ILE A 74 -11.33 10.46 -2.53
C ILE A 74 -11.64 11.74 -1.71
N THR A 75 -12.80 11.82 -1.06
CA THR A 75 -13.33 13.05 -0.45
C THR A 75 -13.02 13.20 1.03
N LYS A 76 -12.10 12.40 1.58
CA LYS A 76 -11.50 12.68 2.89
C LYS A 76 -9.99 12.57 2.82
N LYS A 77 -9.38 13.70 2.42
CA LYS A 77 -8.00 14.07 2.75
C LYS A 77 -6.95 12.98 2.43
N ILE A 78 -6.51 12.94 1.17
CA ILE A 78 -5.10 12.67 0.95
C ILE A 78 -4.38 13.93 1.45
N LEU A 79 -4.00 13.95 2.72
CA LEU A 79 -3.08 14.95 3.27
C LEU A 79 -1.73 14.70 2.60
N TYR A 80 -1.53 15.30 1.43
CA TYR A 80 -0.20 15.56 0.92
C TYR A 80 0.43 16.55 1.89
N HIS A 81 1.14 16.05 2.90
CA HIS A 81 2.08 16.90 3.61
C HIS A 81 3.21 17.18 2.62
N ASN A 82 3.19 18.39 2.07
CA ASN A 82 4.28 18.94 1.28
C ASN A 82 5.61 18.66 1.97
N PHE A 83 6.54 18.08 1.21
CA PHE A 83 7.95 18.04 1.54
C PHE A 83 8.54 19.43 1.28
N GLU A 84 8.05 20.46 1.98
CA GLU A 84 8.81 21.70 2.12
C GLU A 84 9.79 21.52 3.26
N LYS A 85 11.03 21.15 2.91
CA LYS A 85 12.18 21.59 3.68
C LYS A 85 13.36 21.93 2.76
N ASN A 86 13.67 23.23 2.82
CA ASN A 86 14.98 23.86 2.71
C ASN A 86 15.48 24.23 1.31
N LYS A 87 15.34 25.52 1.00
CA LYS A 87 16.49 26.35 0.68
C LYS A 87 16.41 27.66 1.46
#